data_AF-A0A7J9G3E3-F1
#
_entry.id   AF-A0A7J9G3E3-F1
#
_cell.length_a   1.000
_cell.length_b   1.000
_cell.length_c   1.000
_cell.angle_alpha   90.00
_cell.angle_beta   90.00
_cell.angle_gamma   90.00
#
_symmetry.space_group_name_H-M   'P 1'
#
loop_
_entity.id
_entity.type
_entity.pdbx_description
1 polymer ?
#
loop_
_entity_poly.entity_id
_entity_poly.type
_entity_poly.pdbx_seq_one_letter_code
_entity_poly.pdbx_strand_id
1 'polypeptide(L)'
;RQSPFSIKIPASRLWFELVCNNNRTIFPTEDGDFYVQNISYVNKTIHLLDVNVANHNCSIPLSSLPLSPIDNSTFQNDFAVYVYSYSEYSKIYVVNCSMKMNKSWHGVNYINASRCSSSPQTNNNFYYFLDGGTPPSDFHPSCTVEARVPISLHNISGLSTFDIYKKLMMGTRIKWDLRLNIVILDWSSVVNM
;
A
#
# COMPACT_ATOMS: atom_id res chain seq x y z
N ARG A 1 23.96 10.87 -15.11
CA ARG A 1 23.86 9.40 -14.90
C ARG A 1 23.82 9.17 -13.41
N GLN A 2 22.63 9.05 -12.83
CA GLN A 2 22.46 8.74 -11.40
C GLN A 2 22.30 7.22 -11.32
N SER A 3 23.25 6.57 -10.67
CA SER A 3 23.22 5.14 -10.39
C SER A 3 21.97 4.80 -9.57
N PRO A 4 21.40 3.59 -9.71
CA PRO A 4 20.40 3.11 -8.76
C PRO A 4 21.09 2.99 -7.40
N PHE A 5 20.70 3.84 -6.44
CA PHE A 5 21.15 3.68 -5.08
C PHE A 5 20.37 2.52 -4.45
N SER A 6 21.03 1.36 -4.33
CA SER A 6 20.59 0.30 -3.42
C SER A 6 20.79 0.79 -1.99
N ILE A 7 19.73 0.92 -1.20
CA ILE A 7 19.87 1.05 0.25
C ILE A 7 20.28 -0.33 0.76
N LYS A 8 21.59 -0.57 0.89
CA LYS A 8 22.14 -1.78 1.52
C LYS A 8 22.26 -1.55 3.02
N ILE A 9 21.36 -2.13 3.81
CA ILE A 9 21.51 -2.13 5.27
C ILE A 9 21.83 -3.56 5.72
N PRO A 10 22.99 -3.79 6.35
CA PRO A 10 23.37 -5.14 6.76
C PRO A 10 22.57 -5.60 7.98
N ALA A 11 22.23 -6.89 7.93
CA ALA A 11 21.67 -7.77 8.96
C ALA A 11 20.13 -7.84 9.13
N SER A 12 19.64 -9.06 8.84
CA SER A 12 18.43 -9.76 9.36
C SER A 12 17.01 -9.41 8.85
N ARG A 13 16.58 -10.22 7.87
CA ARG A 13 15.22 -10.73 7.56
C ARG A 13 14.10 -9.82 7.05
N LEU A 14 14.20 -8.49 7.08
CA LEU A 14 13.27 -7.62 6.37
C LEU A 14 14.05 -6.66 5.49
N TRP A 15 14.39 -7.14 4.30
CA TRP A 15 15.07 -6.38 3.26
C TRP A 15 14.04 -6.02 2.20
N PHE A 16 13.96 -4.73 1.85
CA PHE A 16 13.25 -4.29 0.65
C PHE A 16 14.28 -3.62 -0.25
N GLU A 17 14.58 -4.28 -1.36
CA GLU A 17 15.46 -3.72 -2.37
C GLU A 17 14.64 -2.88 -3.34
N LEU A 18 14.98 -1.59 -3.45
CA LEU A 18 14.42 -0.76 -4.49
C LEU A 18 15.03 -1.18 -5.83
N VAL A 19 14.16 -1.43 -6.81
CA VAL A 19 14.57 -1.80 -8.15
C VAL A 19 14.47 -0.58 -9.04
N CYS A 20 15.46 -0.35 -9.91
CA CYS A 20 15.35 0.68 -10.94
C CYS A 20 15.07 0.02 -12.29
N ASN A 21 13.94 0.36 -12.90
CA ASN A 21 13.56 -0.11 -14.22
C ASN A 21 13.17 1.09 -15.09
N ASN A 22 13.78 1.22 -16.27
CA ASN A 22 13.49 2.30 -17.23
C ASN A 22 13.47 3.72 -16.62
N ASN A 23 14.48 4.06 -15.82
CA ASN A 23 14.60 5.34 -15.08
C ASN A 23 13.50 5.59 -14.03
N ARG A 24 12.71 4.58 -13.66
CA ARG A 24 11.78 4.65 -12.54
C ARG A 24 12.26 3.74 -11.40
N THR A 25 12.30 4.32 -10.21
CA THR A 25 12.52 3.56 -8.98
C THR A 25 11.21 2.89 -8.57
N ILE A 26 11.28 1.60 -8.31
CA ILE A 26 10.19 0.71 -7.96
C ILE A 26 10.45 0.17 -6.55
N PHE A 27 9.41 0.20 -5.73
CA PHE A 27 9.34 -0.53 -4.47
C PHE A 27 8.55 -1.81 -4.74
N PRO A 28 9.24 -2.96 -4.87
CA PRO A 28 8.58 -4.24 -5.14
C PRO A 28 7.94 -4.79 -3.88
N THR A 29 6.78 -5.43 -4.03
CA THR A 29 6.14 -6.22 -2.96
C THR A 29 5.67 -7.56 -3.50
N GLU A 30 5.33 -8.49 -2.61
CA GLU A 30 4.73 -9.78 -3.01
C GLU A 30 3.41 -9.59 -3.76
N ASP A 31 2.63 -8.58 -3.36
CA ASP A 31 1.30 -8.30 -3.86
C ASP A 31 1.30 -7.05 -4.77
N GLY A 32 2.32 -6.89 -5.61
CA GLY A 32 2.40 -5.83 -6.63
C GLY A 32 3.45 -4.75 -6.39
N ASP A 33 3.58 -3.85 -7.36
CA ASP A 33 4.67 -2.86 -7.37
C ASP A 33 4.15 -1.44 -7.10
N PHE A 34 5.02 -0.62 -6.52
CA PHE A 34 4.82 0.81 -6.37
C PHE A 34 5.94 1.60 -7.04
N TYR A 35 5.61 2.70 -7.71
CA TYR A 35 6.59 3.70 -8.07
C TYR A 35 6.98 4.52 -6.84
N VAL A 36 8.27 4.68 -6.62
CA VAL A 36 8.81 5.59 -5.61
C VAL A 36 8.82 7.01 -6.19
N GLN A 37 8.02 7.89 -5.60
CA GLN A 37 7.94 9.31 -5.97
C GLN A 37 9.05 10.14 -5.31
N ASN A 38 9.30 9.90 -4.03
CA ASN A 38 10.31 10.62 -3.25
C ASN A 38 10.75 9.78 -2.04
N ILE A 39 12.00 9.96 -1.61
CA ILE A 39 12.59 9.42 -0.39
C ILE A 39 13.09 10.59 0.45
N SER A 40 12.50 10.79 1.63
CA SER A 40 13.00 11.77 2.61
C SER A 40 13.77 11.05 3.71
N TYR A 41 15.10 11.20 3.72
CA TYR A 41 15.96 10.61 4.74
C TYR A 41 15.83 11.28 6.11
N VAL A 42 15.60 12.61 6.12
CA VAL A 42 15.38 13.39 7.35
C VAL A 42 14.11 12.94 8.06
N ASN A 43 13.01 12.82 7.31
CA ASN A 43 11.72 12.39 7.87
C ASN A 43 11.55 10.87 7.91
N LYS A 44 12.53 10.13 7.37
CA LYS A 44 12.51 8.69 7.16
C LYS A 44 11.21 8.21 6.47
N THR A 45 10.81 8.86 5.36
CA THR A 45 9.58 8.52 4.61
C THR A 45 9.82 8.20 3.14
N ILE A 46 9.25 7.10 2.64
CA ILE A 46 9.17 6.81 1.19
C ILE A 46 7.75 7.14 0.74
N HIS A 47 7.63 7.97 -0.30
CA HIS A 47 6.36 8.27 -0.95
C HIS A 47 6.17 7.32 -2.13
N LEU A 48 5.13 6.51 -2.06
CA LEU A 48 4.79 5.43 -2.99
C LEU A 48 3.52 5.75 -3.78
N LEU A 49 3.48 5.34 -5.04
CA LEU A 49 2.30 5.41 -5.90
C LEU A 49 2.11 4.04 -6.58
N ASP A 50 0.93 3.45 -6.44
CA ASP A 50 0.60 2.17 -7.08
C ASP A 50 0.80 2.30 -8.61
N VAL A 51 1.52 1.34 -9.20
CA VAL A 51 1.83 1.32 -10.64
C VAL A 51 0.56 1.30 -11.48
N ASN A 52 -0.48 0.58 -11.04
CA ASN A 52 -1.78 0.48 -11.70
C ASN A 52 -2.59 1.78 -11.62
N VAL A 53 -2.33 2.61 -10.61
CA VAL A 53 -2.99 3.91 -10.45
C VAL A 53 -2.28 4.97 -11.29
N ALA A 54 -0.94 4.96 -11.28
CA ALA A 54 -0.09 5.92 -11.97
C ALA A 54 -0.29 5.91 -13.48
N ASN A 55 -0.48 4.72 -14.04
CA ASN A 55 -0.84 4.56 -15.42
C ASN A 55 -2.29 5.05 -15.54
N HIS A 56 -2.56 6.05 -16.39
CA HIS A 56 -3.91 6.59 -16.59
C HIS A 56 -4.79 5.63 -17.40
N ASN A 57 -4.49 4.34 -17.32
CA ASN A 57 -5.33 3.27 -17.82
C ASN A 57 -6.46 3.05 -16.83
N CYS A 58 -7.54 2.43 -17.31
CA CYS A 58 -8.72 2.09 -16.52
C CYS A 58 -8.47 1.00 -15.47
N SER A 59 -7.21 0.80 -15.07
CA SER A 59 -6.78 -0.23 -14.15
C SER A 59 -7.20 0.07 -12.73
N ILE A 60 -7.40 -1.02 -11.99
CA ILE A 60 -7.76 -1.02 -10.58
C ILE A 60 -6.45 -1.09 -9.77
N PRO A 61 -6.34 -0.36 -8.65
CA PRO A 61 -5.21 -0.53 -7.75
C PRO A 61 -5.21 -1.95 -7.19
N LEU A 62 -4.11 -2.67 -7.38
CA LEU A 62 -3.96 -4.04 -6.87
C LEU A 62 -2.72 -4.19 -6.02
N SER A 63 -1.90 -3.14 -5.89
CA SER A 63 -0.66 -3.23 -5.12
C SER A 63 -0.97 -3.14 -3.62
N SER A 64 -0.54 -4.15 -2.87
CA SER A 64 -0.65 -4.16 -1.40
C SER A 64 0.70 -3.97 -0.75
N LEU A 65 0.74 -3.24 0.37
CA LEU A 65 1.94 -3.23 1.19
C LEU A 65 1.99 -4.51 2.01
N PRO A 66 3.20 -5.02 2.32
CA PRO A 66 3.33 -6.11 3.27
C PRO A 66 2.65 -5.72 4.60
N LEU A 67 2.20 -6.72 5.35
CA LEU A 67 1.68 -6.49 6.69
C LEU A 67 2.86 -6.18 7.62
N SER A 68 2.78 -5.05 8.34
CA SER A 68 3.81 -4.73 9.33
C SER A 68 3.86 -5.86 10.36
N PRO A 69 5.03 -6.46 10.65
CA PRO A 69 5.16 -7.61 11.57
C PRO A 69 4.81 -7.33 13.04
N ILE A 70 4.16 -6.20 13.34
CA ILE A 70 3.96 -5.71 14.70
C ILE A 70 2.99 -6.60 15.51
N ASP A 71 2.20 -7.45 14.86
CA ASP A 71 1.39 -8.44 15.58
C ASP A 71 2.21 -9.70 15.92
N ASN A 72 2.66 -9.76 17.17
CA ASN A 72 2.96 -10.98 17.92
C ASN A 72 4.16 -11.82 17.48
N SER A 73 5.36 -11.23 17.47
CA SER A 73 6.53 -12.02 17.89
C SER A 73 7.42 -11.23 18.82
N THR A 74 7.67 -11.82 19.99
CA THR A 74 8.70 -11.43 20.95
C THR A 74 10.05 -11.48 20.26
N PHE A 75 10.48 -10.36 19.68
CA PHE A 75 11.83 -10.22 19.13
C PHE A 75 12.84 -10.07 20.27
N GLN A 76 13.10 -11.16 20.99
CA GLN A 76 14.37 -11.36 21.67
C GLN A 76 15.42 -11.60 20.60
N ASN A 77 16.18 -10.56 20.25
CA ASN A 77 17.61 -10.58 19.86
C ASN A 77 18.02 -9.26 19.20
N ASP A 78 19.32 -8.96 19.28
CA ASP A 78 20.02 -7.75 18.82
C ASP A 78 20.01 -7.58 17.29
N PHE A 79 18.84 -7.34 16.70
CA PHE A 79 18.71 -7.20 15.25
C PHE A 79 18.05 -5.88 14.88
N ALA A 80 18.62 -5.22 13.86
CA ALA A 80 18.04 -4.04 13.23
C ALA A 80 16.84 -4.48 12.37
N VAL A 81 15.63 -4.18 12.81
CA VAL A 81 14.42 -4.45 12.02
C VAL A 81 13.93 -3.15 11.40
N TYR A 82 13.82 -3.14 10.07
CA TYR A 82 13.09 -2.11 9.35
C TYR A 82 11.61 -2.29 9.59
N VAL A 83 11.07 -1.48 10.51
CA VAL A 83 9.64 -1.43 10.75
C VAL A 83 9.09 -0.25 9.99
N TYR A 84 8.08 -0.49 9.16
CA TYR A 84 7.25 0.59 8.66
C TYR A 84 5.99 0.73 9.52
N SER A 85 5.62 1.99 9.76
CA SER A 85 4.47 2.36 10.57
C SER A 85 3.49 3.18 9.74
N TYR A 86 2.21 2.85 9.91
CA TYR A 86 1.09 3.58 9.35
C TYR A 86 0.70 4.72 10.31
N SER A 87 1.48 5.80 10.39
CA SER A 87 1.16 6.87 11.36
C SER A 87 0.05 7.83 10.89
N GLU A 88 -0.29 7.84 9.60
CA GLU A 88 -1.20 8.86 8.99
C GLU A 88 -2.21 8.31 7.98
N TYR A 89 -2.24 6.99 7.76
CA TYR A 89 -2.88 6.39 6.57
C TYR A 89 -3.64 5.11 6.92
N SER A 90 -4.70 4.81 6.19
CA SER A 90 -5.45 3.56 6.27
C SER A 90 -5.17 2.68 5.05
N LYS A 91 -5.82 1.52 5.02
CA LYS A 91 -5.93 0.67 3.84
C LYS A 91 -7.37 0.69 3.35
N ILE A 92 -7.57 0.35 2.08
CA ILE A 92 -8.88 -0.03 1.56
C ILE A 92 -8.77 -1.45 1.01
N TYR A 93 -9.85 -2.20 1.10
CA TYR A 93 -9.94 -3.48 0.43
C TYR A 93 -10.42 -3.26 -0.99
N VAL A 94 -9.75 -3.92 -1.93
CA VAL A 94 -10.28 -4.14 -3.28
C VAL A 94 -10.81 -5.55 -3.31
N VAL A 95 -12.11 -5.68 -3.55
CA VAL A 95 -12.77 -6.97 -3.62
C VAL A 95 -13.32 -7.22 -5.01
N ASN A 96 -13.22 -8.46 -5.47
CA ASN A 96 -13.84 -8.94 -6.69
C ASN A 96 -15.05 -9.80 -6.33
N CYS A 97 -16.23 -9.40 -6.80
CA CYS A 97 -17.48 -10.08 -6.51
C CYS A 97 -18.04 -10.71 -7.78
N SER A 98 -18.59 -11.92 -7.67
CA SER A 98 -19.26 -12.61 -8.80
C SER A 98 -20.65 -12.05 -9.14
N MET A 99 -21.18 -11.13 -8.33
CA MET A 99 -22.46 -10.49 -8.55
C MET A 99 -22.38 -8.98 -8.29
N LYS A 100 -23.25 -8.24 -8.97
CA LYS A 100 -23.37 -6.79 -8.80
C LYS A 100 -24.01 -6.46 -7.47
N MET A 101 -23.34 -5.62 -6.68
CA MET A 101 -23.89 -5.02 -5.47
C MET A 101 -24.84 -3.89 -5.86
N ASN A 102 -26.13 -4.06 -5.52
CA ASN A 102 -27.17 -3.07 -5.78
C ASN A 102 -27.54 -2.25 -4.52
N LYS A 103 -27.12 -2.70 -3.33
CA LYS A 103 -27.35 -2.07 -2.02
C LYS A 103 -26.16 -2.35 -1.09
N SER A 104 -26.12 -1.66 0.05
CA SER A 104 -25.20 -2.03 1.14
C SER A 104 -25.52 -3.43 1.68
N TRP A 105 -24.48 -4.15 2.10
CA TRP A 105 -24.57 -5.47 2.73
C TRP A 105 -24.04 -5.36 4.15
N HIS A 106 -24.81 -5.79 5.16
CA HIS A 106 -24.43 -5.64 6.58
C HIS A 106 -24.03 -4.20 6.97
N GLY A 107 -24.61 -3.19 6.33
CA GLY A 107 -24.23 -1.78 6.55
C GLY A 107 -22.91 -1.37 5.91
N VAL A 108 -22.20 -2.28 5.26
CA VAL A 108 -20.97 -2.02 4.50
C VAL A 108 -21.33 -1.38 3.15
N ASN A 109 -20.65 -0.28 2.83
CA ASN A 109 -20.82 0.42 1.57
C ASN A 109 -19.85 -0.13 0.51
N TYR A 110 -20.40 -0.70 -0.56
CA TYR A 110 -19.65 -1.22 -1.70
C TYR A 110 -19.51 -0.14 -2.77
N ILE A 111 -18.37 0.52 -2.83
CA ILE A 111 -18.12 1.61 -3.78
C ILE A 111 -17.49 1.01 -5.04
N ASN A 112 -18.04 1.26 -6.22
CA ASN A 112 -17.51 0.71 -7.47
C ASN A 112 -16.02 1.10 -7.66
N ALA A 113 -15.14 0.12 -7.88
CA ALA A 113 -13.71 0.34 -8.07
C ALA A 113 -13.32 0.55 -9.54
N SER A 114 -14.21 0.29 -10.49
CA SER A 114 -13.95 0.51 -11.92
C SER A 114 -13.73 1.98 -12.21
N ARG A 115 -12.54 2.32 -12.72
CA ARG A 115 -12.16 3.69 -13.07
C ARG A 115 -12.87 4.21 -14.32
N CYS A 116 -13.25 3.31 -15.22
CA CYS A 116 -13.88 3.64 -16.49
C CYS A 116 -15.21 2.89 -16.68
N SER A 117 -16.19 3.58 -17.24
CA SER A 117 -17.53 3.05 -17.50
C SER A 117 -17.58 2.01 -18.63
N SER A 118 -16.51 1.91 -19.44
CA SER A 118 -16.44 1.12 -20.68
C SER A 118 -15.45 -0.04 -20.64
N SER A 119 -14.93 -0.42 -19.47
CA SER A 119 -14.10 -1.63 -19.36
C SER A 119 -14.92 -2.81 -19.87
N PRO A 120 -14.40 -3.63 -20.81
CA PRO A 120 -15.16 -4.71 -21.42
C PRO A 120 -15.75 -5.61 -20.32
N GLN A 121 -17.09 -5.61 -20.25
CA GLN A 121 -17.93 -6.49 -19.42
C GLN A 121 -17.84 -7.94 -19.89
N THR A 122 -16.65 -8.42 -20.28
CA THR A 122 -16.49 -9.79 -20.77
C THR A 122 -16.43 -10.79 -19.62
N ASN A 123 -16.20 -10.32 -18.39
CA ASN A 123 -16.11 -11.13 -17.19
C ASN A 123 -17.17 -10.63 -16.19
N ASN A 124 -17.95 -11.53 -15.59
CA ASN A 124 -18.95 -11.25 -14.54
C ASN A 124 -18.33 -10.76 -13.20
N ASN A 125 -17.15 -10.14 -13.26
CA ASN A 125 -16.36 -9.72 -12.10
C ASN A 125 -16.67 -8.25 -11.80
N PHE A 126 -17.19 -7.99 -10.60
CA PHE A 126 -17.52 -6.66 -10.12
C PHE A 126 -16.55 -6.25 -9.02
N TYR A 127 -15.76 -5.21 -9.29
CA TYR A 127 -14.76 -4.74 -8.33
C TYR A 127 -15.31 -3.61 -7.47
N TYR A 128 -15.05 -3.69 -6.16
CA TYR A 128 -15.49 -2.70 -5.19
C TYR A 128 -14.37 -2.33 -4.22
N PHE A 129 -14.41 -1.07 -3.78
CA PHE A 129 -13.67 -0.59 -2.62
C PHE A 129 -14.52 -0.76 -1.37
N LEU A 130 -13.90 -1.33 -0.33
CA LEU A 130 -14.42 -1.35 1.03
C LEU A 130 -13.46 -0.65 1.98
N ASP A 131 -14.00 -0.12 3.06
CA ASP A 131 -13.21 0.52 4.11
C ASP A 131 -12.25 -0.49 4.76
N GLY A 132 -11.02 -0.10 5.03
CA GLY A 132 -10.01 -0.98 5.63
C GLY A 132 -10.32 -1.46 7.04
N GLY A 133 -11.24 -0.79 7.75
CA GLY A 133 -11.77 -1.23 9.03
C GLY A 133 -12.91 -2.23 8.94
N THR A 134 -13.40 -2.55 7.74
CA THR A 134 -14.49 -3.51 7.55
C THR A 134 -14.06 -4.90 8.02
N PRO A 135 -14.76 -5.52 8.99
CA PRO A 135 -14.49 -6.89 9.41
C PRO A 135 -14.67 -7.88 8.25
N PRO A 136 -13.78 -8.89 8.09
CA PRO A 136 -13.95 -9.91 7.05
C PRO A 136 -15.28 -10.67 7.11
N SER A 137 -15.91 -10.77 8.29
CA SER A 137 -17.23 -11.36 8.47
C SER A 137 -18.35 -10.60 7.76
N ASP A 138 -18.15 -9.31 7.51
CA ASP A 138 -19.15 -8.42 6.92
C ASP A 138 -18.99 -8.35 5.40
N PHE A 139 -18.07 -9.13 4.82
CA PHE A 139 -17.87 -9.20 3.39
C PHE A 139 -18.96 -10.09 2.80
N HIS A 140 -19.59 -9.63 1.74
CA HIS A 140 -20.55 -10.43 1.00
C HIS A 140 -19.89 -11.74 0.54
N PRO A 141 -20.53 -12.92 0.73
CA PRO A 141 -19.94 -14.22 0.43
C PRO A 141 -19.52 -14.43 -1.04
N SER A 142 -20.06 -13.63 -1.95
CA SER A 142 -19.70 -13.65 -3.37
C SER A 142 -18.36 -12.99 -3.68
N CYS A 143 -17.70 -12.37 -2.70
CA CYS A 143 -16.56 -11.49 -2.91
C CYS A 143 -15.26 -12.11 -2.38
N THR A 144 -14.20 -12.00 -3.17
CA THR A 144 -12.81 -12.33 -2.80
C THR A 144 -12.02 -11.05 -2.60
N VAL A 145 -11.07 -11.06 -1.65
CA VAL A 145 -10.14 -9.93 -1.47
C VAL A 145 -9.01 -10.07 -2.47
N GLU A 146 -8.90 -9.09 -3.36
CA GLU A 146 -7.84 -9.04 -4.37
C GLU A 146 -6.64 -8.25 -3.89
N ALA A 147 -6.86 -7.16 -3.15
CA ALA A 147 -5.78 -6.32 -2.65
C ALA A 147 -6.15 -5.54 -1.38
N ARG A 148 -5.12 -5.17 -0.61
CA ARG A 148 -5.17 -4.24 0.53
C ARG A 148 -4.35 -3.01 0.18
N VAL A 149 -5.01 -2.09 -0.52
CA VAL A 149 -4.36 -0.93 -1.12
C VAL A 149 -4.14 0.13 -0.04
N PRO A 150 -2.90 0.64 0.14
CA PRO A 150 -2.66 1.73 1.05
C PRO A 150 -3.22 3.04 0.51
N ILE A 151 -3.87 3.84 1.36
CA ILE A 151 -4.45 5.11 0.94
C ILE A 151 -4.30 6.18 2.03
N SER A 152 -4.09 7.41 1.58
CA SER A 152 -3.94 8.56 2.48
C SER A 152 -5.28 9.13 2.97
N LEU A 153 -6.09 8.27 3.60
CA LEU A 153 -7.43 8.55 4.14
C LEU A 153 -7.70 7.73 5.41
N HIS A 154 -8.56 8.23 6.30
CA HIS A 154 -9.00 7.48 7.49
C HIS A 154 -10.13 6.50 7.18
N ASN A 155 -11.13 6.94 6.41
CA ASN A 155 -12.21 6.11 5.91
C ASN A 155 -12.66 6.58 4.51
N ILE A 156 -13.45 5.75 3.83
CA ILE A 156 -14.01 6.05 2.50
C ILE A 156 -15.51 6.37 2.50
N SER A 157 -16.11 6.56 3.68
CA SER A 157 -17.54 6.81 3.82
C SER A 157 -17.94 8.12 3.13
N GLY A 158 -18.98 8.06 2.28
CA GLY A 158 -19.49 9.21 1.53
C GLY A 158 -18.63 9.64 0.33
N LEU A 159 -17.51 8.96 0.05
CA LEU A 159 -16.68 9.27 -1.11
C LEU A 159 -17.21 8.60 -2.38
N SER A 160 -17.06 9.28 -3.52
CA SER A 160 -17.25 8.67 -4.82
C SER A 160 -16.01 7.88 -5.26
N THR A 161 -16.17 7.01 -6.25
CA THR A 161 -15.05 6.35 -6.94
C THR A 161 -13.99 7.36 -7.39
N PHE A 162 -14.42 8.50 -7.94
CA PHE A 162 -13.52 9.56 -8.40
C PHE A 162 -12.71 10.17 -7.24
N ASP A 163 -13.34 10.44 -6.10
CA ASP A 163 -12.66 10.99 -4.93
C ASP A 163 -11.61 10.02 -4.37
N ILE A 164 -11.92 8.73 -4.35
CA ILE A 164 -10.98 7.67 -3.94
C ILE A 164 -9.78 7.64 -4.90
N TYR A 165 -10.01 7.62 -6.21
CA TYR A 165 -8.91 7.66 -7.18
C TYR A 165 -8.08 8.94 -7.08
N LYS A 166 -8.69 10.11 -6.83
CA LYS A 166 -7.95 11.36 -6.61
C LYS A 166 -6.99 11.22 -5.43
N LYS A 167 -7.39 10.52 -4.37
CA LYS A 167 -6.56 10.25 -3.20
C LYS A 167 -5.50 9.18 -3.46
N LEU A 168 -5.83 8.12 -4.19
CA LEU A 168 -4.86 7.11 -4.62
C LEU A 168 -3.76 7.71 -5.50
N MET A 169 -4.10 8.63 -6.41
CA MET A 169 -3.15 9.34 -7.28
C MET A 169 -2.18 10.23 -6.49
N MET A 170 -2.55 10.70 -5.29
CA MET A 170 -1.63 11.41 -4.42
C MET A 170 -0.57 10.50 -3.81
N GLY A 171 -0.74 9.18 -3.88
CA GLY A 171 0.15 8.18 -3.29
C GLY A 171 0.02 8.08 -1.77
N THR A 172 0.84 7.21 -1.20
CA THR A 172 0.93 6.95 0.24
C THR A 172 2.36 7.14 0.73
N ARG A 173 2.54 7.60 1.97
CA ARG A 173 3.88 7.66 2.56
C ARG A 173 4.04 6.53 3.56
N ILE A 174 5.10 5.76 3.41
CA ILE A 174 5.52 4.82 4.46
C ILE A 174 6.66 5.46 5.22
N LYS A 175 6.60 5.42 6.56
CA LYS A 175 7.76 5.71 7.40
C LYS A 175 8.62 4.46 7.51
N TRP A 176 9.93 4.61 7.54
CA TRP A 176 10.84 3.55 7.93
C TRP A 176 11.52 3.95 9.22
N ASP A 177 11.76 2.98 10.10
CA ASP A 177 12.63 3.18 11.24
C ASP A 177 13.52 1.97 11.46
N LEU A 178 14.70 2.23 11.98
CA LEU A 178 15.66 1.22 12.38
C LEU A 178 15.48 0.99 13.87
N ARG A 179 14.80 -0.10 14.25
CA ARG A 179 14.74 -0.49 15.66
C ARG A 179 15.97 -1.31 16.00
N LEU A 180 16.85 -0.75 16.84
CA LEU A 180 17.90 -1.48 17.54
C LEU A 180 17.41 -1.70 18.98
N ASN A 181 17.55 -2.91 19.51
CA ASN A 181 17.05 -3.24 20.84
C ASN A 181 17.81 -2.55 22.00
N ILE A 182 18.81 -1.70 21.73
CA ILE A 182 19.50 -0.92 22.76
C ILE A 182 19.90 0.45 22.18
N VAL A 183 19.28 1.52 22.69
CA VAL A 183 19.51 2.96 22.40
C VAL A 183 19.01 3.45 21.02
N ILE A 184 18.12 4.45 21.04
CA ILE A 184 17.76 5.26 19.88
C ILE A 184 19.00 6.06 19.48
N LEU A 185 19.74 5.61 18.47
CA LEU A 185 20.80 6.43 17.88
C LEU A 185 20.18 7.43 16.91
N ASP A 186 20.33 8.71 17.23
CA ASP A 186 20.09 9.84 16.33
C ASP A 186 21.09 9.79 15.17
N TRP A 187 20.60 9.93 13.95
CA TRP A 187 21.27 9.55 12.70
C TRP A 187 22.16 10.65 12.10
N SER A 188 22.51 11.69 12.86
CA SER A 188 23.47 12.71 12.41
C SER A 188 24.86 12.15 12.09
N SER A 189 25.15 10.88 12.41
CA SER A 189 26.46 10.26 12.23
C SER A 189 26.61 9.26 11.07
N VAL A 190 25.57 8.98 10.26
CA VAL A 190 25.67 7.96 9.18
C VAL A 190 25.57 8.57 7.77
N VAL A 191 25.36 9.88 7.65
CA VAL A 191 25.44 10.56 6.34
C VAL A 191 26.90 10.95 6.08
N ASN A 192 27.72 9.98 5.71
CA ASN A 192 28.88 10.12 4.82
C ASN A 192 29.50 8.74 4.59
N MET A 193 29.12 8.10 3.49
CA MET A 193 29.99 7.26 2.64
C MET A 193 29.28 6.96 1.32
#